data_AF-A0A2Z2K8R2-F1
#
_entry.id   AF-A0A2Z2K8R2-F1
#
_cell.length_a   1.000
_cell.length_b   1.000
_cell.length_c   1.000
_cell.angle_alpha   90.00
_cell.angle_beta   90.00
_cell.angle_gamma   90.00
#
_symmetry.space_group_name_H-M   'P 1'
#
loop_
_entity.id
_entity.type
_entity.pdbx_description
1 polymer ?
#
loop_
_entity_poly.entity_id
_entity_poly.type
_entity_poly.pdbx_seq_one_letter_code
_entity_poly.pdbx_strand_id
1 'polypeptide(L)'
;MQQWIEQAQQGDDEAFGQLMQHMRGMAYAVSYDMLKDVQLAEDVVQEASIEAYLNLKNLREPAAFPGWFKTIVVRQCHRQLRRSTHKLQPLDESVQRPTDAPGVAELAERREGERALRESVGHLSAKLRVPVELFYYYGYSLQEISAYLDLPVATLKKRLFDARRKLRGALPVADLASMFNLFYEGGRKMLHIVNGDHVGDMLKQGIVQGEVLVWREVYPAGPIFVNPAGEQERALRAEVLEHSLGIPAAEYKAACEQQESSISGFQKYDEVVLWFEHDLFDQSMLAYLLHWFKGQKHGNTRFSLLCIGEFPGIELFHGLGQLTKAQLKTLNGTWRSIGRREMELGSEFWQAYASPDPSLMAGLLEQRREELTAAGLLFMHDAFQAHLTRLPSVRNGLGRCEQTTLKILQKGSCALVELFRRVTDLLHLLGMGDLEFFRYLQVLGEGDHPLVRMEGETSSLAWRQVPDVLNRRVQLTSQGEQVLAGLADRIAVQGMDQWFGGLHLQGHSVAWRWDDCGGGLVDYSTI
;
A
#
# COMPACT_ATOMS: atom_id res chain seq x y z
N MET A 1 -37.60 -18.53 -28.22
CA MET A 1 -36.18 -18.14 -28.14
C MET A 1 -35.27 -19.14 -28.85
N GLN A 2 -35.24 -20.42 -28.46
CA GLN A 2 -34.36 -21.41 -29.11
C GLN A 2 -34.61 -21.57 -30.62
N GLN A 3 -35.88 -21.64 -31.02
CA GLN A 3 -36.26 -21.71 -32.44
C GLN A 3 -35.79 -20.49 -33.25
N TRP A 4 -35.82 -19.28 -32.65
CA TRP A 4 -35.30 -18.06 -33.29
C TRP A 4 -33.78 -18.07 -33.43
N ILE A 5 -33.06 -18.64 -32.45
CA ILE A 5 -31.59 -18.79 -32.50
C ILE A 5 -31.20 -19.74 -33.63
N GLU A 6 -31.88 -20.88 -33.76
CA GLU A 6 -31.61 -21.88 -34.80
C GLU A 6 -31.94 -21.34 -36.20
N GLN A 7 -33.04 -20.60 -36.36
CA GLN A 7 -33.39 -19.94 -37.64
C GLN A 7 -32.41 -18.82 -37.99
N ALA A 8 -32.03 -17.99 -37.02
CA ALA A 8 -31.04 -16.93 -37.22
C ALA A 8 -29.65 -17.48 -37.57
N GLN A 9 -29.26 -18.66 -37.02
CA GLN A 9 -28.05 -19.37 -37.44
C GLN A 9 -28.07 -19.79 -38.91
N GLN A 10 -29.26 -20.09 -39.44
CA GLN A 10 -29.48 -20.46 -40.84
C GLN A 10 -29.57 -19.24 -41.78
N GLY A 11 -29.49 -18.01 -41.25
CA GLY A 11 -29.52 -16.77 -42.01
C GLY A 11 -30.89 -16.11 -42.14
N ASP A 12 -31.84 -16.46 -41.27
CA ASP A 12 -33.12 -15.76 -41.16
C ASP A 12 -32.95 -14.46 -40.35
N ASP A 13 -32.92 -13.33 -41.06
CA ASP A 13 -32.76 -12.00 -40.48
C ASP A 13 -33.96 -11.58 -39.63
N GLU A 14 -35.16 -12.06 -39.94
CA GLU A 14 -36.38 -11.75 -39.20
C GLU A 14 -36.38 -12.47 -37.85
N ALA A 15 -35.95 -13.73 -37.83
CA ALA A 15 -35.74 -14.50 -36.60
C ALA A 15 -34.66 -13.86 -35.70
N PHE A 16 -33.59 -13.34 -36.29
CA PHE A 16 -32.56 -12.60 -35.54
C PHE A 16 -33.12 -11.29 -34.95
N GLY A 17 -33.93 -10.56 -35.71
CA GLY A 17 -34.60 -9.34 -35.25
C GLY A 17 -35.47 -9.60 -34.02
N GLN A 18 -36.28 -10.67 -34.04
CA GLN A 18 -37.12 -11.06 -32.90
C GLN A 18 -36.29 -11.48 -31.68
N LEU A 19 -35.19 -12.21 -31.91
CA LEU A 19 -34.25 -12.61 -30.86
C LEU A 19 -33.59 -11.39 -30.19
N MET A 20 -33.14 -10.40 -30.97
CA MET A 20 -32.55 -9.17 -30.45
C MET A 20 -33.56 -8.30 -29.72
N GLN A 21 -34.79 -8.19 -30.21
CA GLN A 21 -35.84 -7.45 -29.51
C GLN A 21 -36.10 -8.03 -28.12
N HIS A 22 -36.07 -9.36 -27.99
CA HIS A 22 -36.24 -10.03 -26.71
C HIS A 22 -35.04 -9.84 -25.76
N MET A 23 -33.82 -9.82 -26.29
CA MET A 23 -32.60 -9.66 -25.49
C MET A 23 -32.23 -8.22 -25.19
N ARG A 24 -32.85 -7.26 -25.90
CA ARG A 24 -32.55 -5.83 -25.79
C ARG A 24 -32.69 -5.31 -24.36
N GLY A 25 -33.75 -5.70 -23.64
CA GLY A 25 -33.96 -5.26 -22.25
C GLY A 25 -32.81 -5.68 -21.33
N MET A 26 -32.32 -6.91 -21.46
CA MET A 26 -31.17 -7.41 -20.68
C MET A 26 -29.88 -6.69 -21.08
N ALA A 27 -29.61 -6.61 -22.39
CA ALA A 27 -28.38 -5.99 -22.90
C ALA A 27 -28.32 -4.50 -22.52
N TYR A 28 -29.44 -3.79 -22.61
CA TYR A 28 -29.55 -2.39 -22.20
C TYR A 28 -29.39 -2.24 -20.69
N ALA A 29 -30.03 -3.07 -19.87
CA ALA A 29 -29.88 -3.01 -18.42
C ALA A 29 -28.43 -3.23 -17.98
N VAL A 30 -27.74 -4.24 -18.55
CA VAL A 30 -26.33 -4.51 -18.28
C VAL A 30 -25.44 -3.35 -18.75
N SER A 31 -25.69 -2.81 -19.94
CA SER A 31 -24.88 -1.72 -20.49
C SER A 31 -25.08 -0.42 -19.72
N TYR A 32 -26.32 -0.08 -19.37
CA TYR A 32 -26.63 1.10 -18.58
C TYR A 32 -26.07 1.00 -17.17
N ASP A 33 -26.13 -0.19 -16.55
CA ASP A 33 -25.53 -0.39 -15.23
C ASP A 33 -24.01 -0.17 -15.26
N MET A 34 -23.32 -0.61 -16.31
CA MET A 34 -21.87 -0.47 -16.44
C MET A 34 -21.40 0.92 -16.92
N LEU A 35 -22.17 1.58 -17.78
CA LEU A 35 -21.77 2.84 -18.43
C LEU A 35 -22.35 4.08 -17.76
N LYS A 36 -23.48 3.92 -17.03
CA LYS A 36 -24.26 5.01 -16.43
C LYS A 36 -24.65 6.13 -17.41
N ASP A 37 -24.68 5.82 -18.70
CA ASP A 37 -25.00 6.74 -19.80
C ASP A 37 -25.98 6.07 -20.77
N VAL A 38 -27.10 6.74 -21.04
CA VAL A 38 -28.20 6.21 -21.87
C VAL A 38 -27.79 6.05 -23.33
N GLN A 39 -27.03 6.99 -23.89
CA GLN A 39 -26.65 6.98 -25.30
C GLN A 39 -25.55 5.93 -25.53
N LEU A 40 -24.55 5.87 -24.66
CA LEU A 40 -23.49 4.87 -24.76
C LEU A 40 -24.02 3.45 -24.52
N ALA A 41 -25.03 3.29 -23.67
CA ALA A 41 -25.70 2.01 -23.47
C ALA A 41 -26.45 1.54 -24.72
N GLU A 42 -27.20 2.42 -25.41
CA GLU A 42 -27.84 2.07 -26.69
C GLU A 42 -26.80 1.75 -27.78
N ASP A 43 -25.71 2.51 -27.87
CA ASP A 43 -24.62 2.25 -28.83
C ASP A 43 -23.98 0.87 -28.61
N VAL A 44 -23.71 0.51 -27.35
CA VAL A 44 -23.13 -0.80 -27.03
C VAL A 44 -24.11 -1.93 -27.33
N VAL A 45 -25.41 -1.74 -27.05
CA VAL A 45 -26.43 -2.73 -27.42
C VAL A 45 -26.46 -2.93 -28.93
N GLN A 46 -26.33 -1.87 -29.73
CA GLN A 46 -26.26 -1.98 -31.18
C GLN A 46 -24.96 -2.68 -31.65
N GLU A 47 -23.79 -2.28 -31.16
CA GLU A 47 -22.51 -2.91 -31.52
C GLU A 47 -22.48 -4.40 -31.13
N ALA A 48 -22.97 -4.74 -29.94
CA ALA A 48 -23.06 -6.11 -29.47
C ALA A 48 -24.05 -6.95 -30.30
N SER A 49 -25.17 -6.36 -30.72
CA SER A 49 -26.15 -7.03 -31.59
C SER A 49 -25.57 -7.34 -32.97
N ILE A 50 -24.83 -6.39 -33.56
CA ILE A 50 -24.13 -6.60 -34.84
C ILE A 50 -23.07 -7.70 -34.69
N GLU A 51 -22.30 -7.68 -33.61
CA GLU A 51 -21.28 -8.70 -33.38
C GLU A 51 -21.89 -10.08 -33.13
N ALA A 52 -23.01 -10.15 -32.40
CA ALA A 52 -23.75 -11.37 -32.20
C ALA A 52 -24.26 -11.92 -33.54
N TYR A 53 -24.81 -11.07 -34.42
CA TYR A 53 -25.25 -11.47 -35.76
C TYR A 53 -24.12 -12.13 -36.56
N LEU A 54 -22.92 -11.52 -36.56
CA LEU A 54 -21.76 -12.02 -37.30
C LEU A 54 -21.23 -13.35 -36.76
N ASN A 55 -21.36 -13.60 -35.46
CA ASN A 55 -20.77 -14.75 -34.79
C ASN A 55 -21.76 -15.84 -34.39
N LEU A 56 -23.07 -15.62 -34.60
CA LEU A 56 -24.13 -16.53 -34.15
C LEU A 56 -23.99 -17.94 -34.72
N LYS A 57 -23.50 -18.04 -35.97
CA LYS A 57 -23.24 -19.32 -36.66
C LYS A 57 -22.19 -20.19 -35.96
N ASN A 58 -21.35 -19.60 -35.11
CA ASN A 58 -20.31 -20.31 -34.37
C ASN A 58 -20.78 -20.81 -32.99
N LEU A 59 -22.00 -20.44 -32.57
CA LEU A 59 -22.55 -20.88 -31.29
C LEU A 59 -23.01 -22.34 -31.36
N ARG A 60 -22.23 -23.24 -30.76
CA ARG A 60 -22.48 -24.69 -30.81
C ARG A 60 -23.71 -25.15 -30.03
N GLU A 61 -24.05 -24.44 -28.95
CA GLU A 61 -25.19 -24.75 -28.09
C GLU A 61 -26.17 -23.57 -28.09
N PRO A 62 -27.30 -23.65 -28.80
CA PRO A 62 -28.28 -22.57 -28.87
C PRO A 62 -28.80 -22.12 -27.50
N ALA A 63 -28.94 -23.04 -26.53
CA ALA A 63 -29.38 -22.72 -25.18
C ALA A 63 -28.40 -21.79 -24.42
N ALA A 64 -27.12 -21.77 -24.80
CA ALA A 64 -26.11 -20.91 -24.19
C ALA A 64 -26.19 -19.45 -24.67
N PHE A 65 -27.03 -19.15 -25.67
CA PHE A 65 -27.11 -17.84 -26.31
C PHE A 65 -27.30 -16.67 -25.33
N PRO A 66 -28.17 -16.72 -24.30
CA PRO A 66 -28.33 -15.59 -23.38
C PRO A 66 -27.05 -15.25 -22.60
N GLY A 67 -26.33 -16.29 -22.13
CA GLY A 67 -25.06 -16.12 -21.43
C GLY A 67 -23.95 -15.65 -22.37
N TRP A 68 -23.86 -16.27 -23.55
CA TRP A 68 -22.90 -15.90 -24.59
C TRP A 68 -23.08 -14.46 -25.07
N PHE A 69 -24.32 -14.04 -25.34
CA PHE A 69 -24.64 -12.68 -25.76
C PHE A 69 -24.34 -11.67 -24.65
N LYS A 70 -24.63 -11.99 -23.39
CA LYS A 70 -24.24 -11.16 -22.24
C LYS A 70 -22.73 -10.94 -22.18
N THR A 71 -21.92 -11.96 -22.48
CA THR A 71 -20.45 -11.81 -22.57
C THR A 71 -20.02 -10.83 -23.67
N ILE A 72 -20.66 -10.89 -24.84
CA ILE A 72 -20.41 -9.94 -25.94
C ILE A 72 -20.75 -8.50 -25.49
N VAL A 73 -21.90 -8.32 -24.84
CA VAL A 73 -22.36 -7.01 -24.33
C VAL A 73 -21.39 -6.45 -23.29
N VAL A 74 -20.96 -7.24 -22.30
CA VAL A 74 -19.99 -6.82 -21.28
C VAL A 74 -18.65 -6.43 -21.91
N ARG A 75 -18.17 -7.21 -22.89
CA ARG A 75 -16.95 -6.89 -23.63
C ARG A 75 -17.07 -5.57 -24.42
N GLN A 76 -18.22 -5.33 -25.07
CA GLN A 76 -18.47 -4.08 -25.79
C GLN A 76 -18.63 -2.89 -24.85
N CYS A 77 -19.21 -3.05 -23.65
CA CYS A 77 -19.21 -2.01 -22.59
C CYS A 77 -17.78 -1.61 -22.23
N HIS A 78 -16.91 -2.58 -21.98
CA HIS A 78 -15.50 -2.31 -21.71
C HIS A 78 -14.76 -1.67 -22.90
N ARG A 79 -15.14 -2.01 -24.14
CA ARG A 79 -14.62 -1.34 -25.34
C ARG A 79 -15.08 0.12 -25.43
N GLN A 80 -16.35 0.39 -25.14
CA GLN A 80 -16.91 1.73 -25.21
C GLN A 80 -16.35 2.63 -24.11
N LEU A 81 -16.20 2.15 -22.86
CA LEU A 81 -15.52 2.90 -21.78
C LEU A 81 -14.09 3.29 -22.14
N ARG A 82 -13.41 2.48 -22.95
CA ARG A 82 -12.07 2.78 -23.49
C ARG A 82 -12.10 3.75 -24.67
N ARG A 83 -13.22 3.88 -25.39
CA ARG A 83 -13.38 4.81 -26.52
C ARG A 83 -13.88 6.19 -26.07
N SER A 84 -14.77 6.25 -25.09
CA SER A 84 -15.25 7.51 -24.50
C SER A 84 -14.18 8.21 -23.66
N THR A 85 -13.12 7.50 -23.26
CA THR A 85 -11.89 8.10 -22.71
C THR A 85 -10.97 8.71 -23.79
N HIS A 86 -11.26 8.54 -25.09
CA HIS A 86 -10.37 8.93 -26.20
C HIS A 86 -11.03 9.74 -27.35
N LYS A 87 -12.11 10.51 -27.12
CA LYS A 87 -12.62 11.52 -28.09
C LYS A 87 -13.15 12.76 -27.35
N LEU A 88 -12.92 14.03 -27.69
CA LEU A 88 -12.04 14.78 -28.62
C LEU A 88 -11.96 16.19 -27.98
N GLN A 89 -10.78 16.83 -27.92
CA GLN A 89 -10.72 18.29 -27.89
C GLN A 89 -10.13 18.78 -29.22
N PRO A 90 -10.71 19.83 -29.83
CA PRO A 90 -10.22 20.39 -31.09
C PRO A 90 -8.79 20.89 -30.97
N LEU A 91 -8.05 20.75 -32.07
CA LEU A 91 -6.76 21.37 -32.27
C LEU A 91 -7.01 22.89 -32.40
N ASP A 92 -6.61 23.66 -31.39
CA ASP A 92 -6.40 25.09 -31.55
C ASP A 92 -5.02 25.47 -31.04
N GLU A 93 -4.41 26.36 -31.82
CA GLU A 93 -2.97 26.55 -31.92
C GLU A 93 -2.34 27.22 -30.70
N SER A 94 -1.05 26.91 -30.54
CA SER A 94 0.01 27.69 -29.90
C SER A 94 0.39 27.40 -28.44
N VAL A 95 1.73 27.29 -28.30
CA VAL A 95 2.59 27.74 -27.19
C VAL A 95 3.35 26.63 -26.44
N GLN A 96 4.62 26.54 -26.86
CA GLN A 96 5.86 26.18 -26.15
C GLN A 96 6.07 24.72 -25.70
N ARG A 97 7.05 24.08 -26.38
CA ARG A 97 7.67 22.82 -25.97
C ARG A 97 8.43 23.01 -24.65
N PRO A 98 8.19 22.19 -23.62
CA PRO A 98 9.16 21.94 -22.58
C PRO A 98 10.20 20.95 -23.12
N THR A 99 11.47 21.31 -22.99
CA THR A 99 12.63 20.43 -23.05
C THR A 99 12.50 19.36 -21.96
N ASP A 100 12.03 18.16 -22.33
CA ASP A 100 12.28 16.85 -21.70
C ASP A 100 11.34 15.80 -22.32
N ALA A 101 11.46 15.63 -23.64
CA ALA A 101 10.97 14.43 -24.31
C ALA A 101 12.08 13.37 -24.25
N PRO A 102 11.76 12.06 -24.11
CA PRO A 102 12.77 11.00 -24.22
C PRO A 102 13.56 11.22 -25.50
N GLY A 103 14.89 11.08 -25.42
CA GLY A 103 15.75 11.30 -26.58
C GLY A 103 15.26 10.48 -27.77
N VAL A 104 15.34 11.03 -28.99
CA VAL A 104 14.94 10.34 -30.23
C VAL A 104 15.58 8.94 -30.34
N ALA A 105 16.76 8.77 -29.73
CA ALA A 105 17.47 7.50 -29.58
C ALA A 105 16.73 6.47 -28.70
N GLU A 106 16.22 6.86 -27.52
CA GLU A 106 15.51 5.97 -26.59
C GLU A 106 14.14 5.53 -27.14
N LEU A 107 13.46 6.45 -27.85
CA LEU A 107 12.22 6.17 -28.57
C LEU A 107 12.45 5.26 -29.79
N ALA A 108 13.62 5.34 -30.43
CA ALA A 108 14.03 4.46 -31.52
C ALA A 108 14.42 3.06 -31.00
N GLU A 109 15.23 2.97 -29.94
CA GLU A 109 15.61 1.71 -29.27
C GLU A 109 14.38 0.93 -28.78
N ARG A 110 13.39 1.62 -28.20
CA ARG A 110 12.15 0.99 -27.75
C ARG A 110 11.32 0.44 -28.91
N ARG A 111 11.20 1.19 -30.00
CA ARG A 111 10.49 0.76 -31.22
C ARG A 111 11.21 -0.38 -31.94
N GLU A 112 12.54 -0.38 -31.91
CA GLU A 112 13.38 -1.44 -32.45
C GLU A 112 13.25 -2.72 -31.61
N GLY A 113 13.25 -2.61 -30.29
CA GLY A 113 13.00 -3.71 -29.37
C GLY A 113 11.61 -4.33 -29.52
N GLU A 114 10.57 -3.52 -29.70
CA GLU A 114 9.20 -3.99 -29.97
C GLU A 114 9.09 -4.74 -31.32
N ARG A 115 9.78 -4.24 -32.35
CA ARG A 115 9.83 -4.89 -33.68
C ARG A 115 10.57 -6.22 -33.62
N ALA A 116 11.76 -6.23 -33.01
CA ALA A 116 12.58 -7.43 -32.85
C ALA A 116 11.85 -8.51 -32.04
N LEU A 117 11.08 -8.12 -31.01
CA LEU A 117 10.26 -9.05 -30.24
C LEU A 117 9.12 -9.64 -31.06
N ARG A 118 8.37 -8.83 -31.82
CA ARG A 118 7.29 -9.32 -32.70
C ARG A 118 7.82 -10.29 -33.76
N GLU A 119 8.96 -9.97 -34.36
CA GLU A 119 9.63 -10.86 -35.31
C GLU A 119 10.05 -12.16 -34.63
N SER A 120 10.67 -12.10 -33.44
CA SER A 120 11.10 -13.27 -32.69
C SER A 120 9.93 -14.18 -32.27
N VAL A 121 8.79 -13.60 -31.88
CA VAL A 121 7.54 -14.35 -31.61
C VAL A 121 7.01 -14.99 -32.90
N GLY A 122 7.10 -14.30 -34.03
CA GLY A 122 6.75 -14.83 -35.35
C GLY A 122 7.52 -16.10 -35.74
N HIS A 123 8.76 -16.23 -35.29
CA HIS A 123 9.63 -17.39 -35.53
C HIS A 123 9.39 -18.58 -34.56
N LEU A 124 8.56 -18.41 -33.53
CA LEU A 124 8.18 -19.54 -32.68
C LEU A 124 7.29 -20.51 -33.46
N SER A 125 7.47 -21.81 -33.19
CA SER A 125 6.55 -22.83 -33.70
C SER A 125 5.11 -22.54 -33.26
N ALA A 126 4.11 -22.84 -34.09
CA ALA A 126 2.69 -22.58 -33.79
C ALA A 126 2.24 -23.08 -32.40
N LYS A 127 2.78 -24.22 -31.93
CA LYS A 127 2.50 -24.78 -30.60
C LYS A 127 2.92 -23.88 -29.42
N LEU A 128 3.87 -22.98 -29.64
CA LEU A 128 4.38 -22.01 -28.66
C LEU A 128 3.86 -20.61 -28.96
N ARG A 129 3.79 -20.24 -30.25
CA ARG A 129 3.33 -18.93 -30.72
C ARG A 129 1.86 -18.65 -30.39
N VAL A 130 0.96 -19.60 -30.66
CA VAL A 130 -0.49 -19.40 -30.43
C VAL A 130 -0.81 -19.16 -28.95
N PRO A 131 -0.27 -19.95 -27.99
CA PRO A 131 -0.37 -19.60 -26.57
C PRO A 131 0.19 -18.22 -26.22
N VAL A 132 1.32 -17.83 -26.83
CA VAL A 132 1.93 -16.52 -26.59
C VAL A 132 1.04 -15.41 -27.12
N GLU A 133 0.52 -15.48 -28.34
CA GLU A 133 -0.35 -14.45 -28.91
C GLU A 133 -1.67 -14.32 -28.14
N LEU A 134 -2.35 -15.44 -27.84
CA LEU A 134 -3.61 -15.43 -27.07
C LEU A 134 -3.41 -14.85 -25.67
N PHE A 135 -2.32 -15.22 -25.02
CA PHE A 135 -2.04 -14.78 -23.67
C PHE A 135 -1.55 -13.32 -23.63
N TYR A 136 -0.58 -12.97 -24.48
CA TYR A 136 0.15 -11.70 -24.41
C TYR A 136 -0.37 -10.58 -25.33
N TYR A 137 -1.04 -10.90 -26.44
CA TYR A 137 -1.55 -9.90 -27.40
C TYR A 137 -3.06 -9.72 -27.32
N TYR A 138 -3.77 -10.79 -27.01
CA TYR A 138 -5.23 -10.78 -26.95
C TYR A 138 -5.80 -10.82 -25.53
N GLY A 139 -4.95 -11.04 -24.51
CA GLY A 139 -5.30 -10.90 -23.09
C GLY A 139 -6.22 -12.00 -22.54
N TYR A 140 -6.21 -13.20 -23.13
CA TYR A 140 -6.96 -14.34 -22.61
C TYR A 140 -6.28 -14.91 -21.35
N SER A 141 -7.08 -15.27 -20.34
CA SER A 141 -6.61 -15.98 -19.14
C SER A 141 -6.14 -17.41 -19.44
N LEU A 142 -5.33 -18.00 -18.57
CA LEU A 142 -4.87 -19.39 -18.74
C LEU A 142 -6.02 -20.39 -18.80
N GLN A 143 -7.12 -20.11 -18.11
CA GLN A 143 -8.34 -20.91 -18.10
C GLN A 143 -9.11 -20.78 -19.41
N GLU A 144 -9.24 -19.57 -19.96
CA GLU A 144 -9.88 -19.34 -21.26
C GLU A 144 -9.08 -19.94 -22.41
N ILE A 145 -7.74 -19.82 -22.38
CA ILE A 145 -6.88 -20.45 -23.39
C ILE A 145 -6.89 -21.98 -23.25
N SER A 146 -6.93 -22.49 -22.01
CA SER A 146 -7.06 -23.92 -21.74
C SER A 146 -8.35 -24.48 -22.34
N ALA A 147 -9.47 -23.76 -22.18
CA ALA A 147 -10.76 -24.11 -22.77
C ALA A 147 -10.79 -23.92 -24.29
N TYR A 148 -10.17 -22.86 -24.81
CA TYR A 148 -10.15 -22.52 -26.23
C TYR A 148 -9.27 -23.46 -27.06
N LEU A 149 -8.12 -23.87 -26.52
CA LEU A 149 -7.16 -24.76 -27.17
C LEU A 149 -7.33 -26.24 -26.81
N ASP A 150 -8.26 -26.56 -25.90
CA ASP A 150 -8.47 -27.91 -25.33
C ASP A 150 -7.16 -28.53 -24.78
N LEU A 151 -6.51 -27.79 -23.85
CA LEU A 151 -5.23 -28.18 -23.26
C LEU A 151 -5.25 -28.02 -21.74
N PRO A 152 -4.62 -28.94 -20.97
CA PRO A 152 -4.44 -28.73 -19.54
C PRO A 152 -3.63 -27.46 -19.24
N VAL A 153 -4.04 -26.71 -18.22
CA VAL A 153 -3.35 -25.49 -17.75
C VAL A 153 -1.86 -25.76 -17.45
N ALA A 154 -1.51 -26.94 -16.93
CA ALA A 154 -0.11 -27.33 -16.69
C ALA A 154 0.72 -27.40 -18.00
N THR A 155 0.14 -27.93 -19.07
CA THR A 155 0.75 -27.99 -20.41
C THR A 155 0.87 -26.60 -21.02
N LEU A 156 -0.12 -25.73 -20.81
CA LEU A 156 -0.09 -24.34 -21.25
C LEU A 156 1.02 -23.54 -20.54
N LYS A 157 1.16 -23.68 -19.23
CA LYS A 157 2.24 -23.06 -18.45
C LYS A 157 3.63 -23.50 -18.94
N LYS A 158 3.80 -24.80 -19.24
CA LYS A 158 5.04 -25.34 -19.79
C LYS A 158 5.35 -24.76 -21.18
N ARG A 159 4.35 -24.65 -22.07
CA ARG A 159 4.51 -24.05 -23.41
C ARG A 159 4.89 -22.57 -23.33
N LEU A 160 4.28 -21.79 -22.44
CA LEU A 160 4.65 -20.39 -22.24
C LEU A 160 6.07 -20.25 -21.67
N PHE A 161 6.48 -21.16 -20.78
CA PHE A 161 7.85 -21.21 -20.26
C PHE A 161 8.88 -21.54 -21.36
N ASP A 162 8.62 -22.56 -22.17
CA ASP A 162 9.49 -22.96 -23.28
C ASP A 162 9.59 -21.87 -24.36
N ALA A 163 8.50 -21.14 -24.61
CA ALA A 163 8.48 -19.99 -25.49
C ALA A 163 9.39 -18.85 -24.98
N ARG A 164 9.27 -18.47 -23.70
CA ARG A 164 10.14 -17.46 -23.06
C ARG A 164 11.62 -17.86 -23.09
N ARG A 165 11.91 -19.14 -22.87
CA ARG A 165 13.29 -19.67 -22.92
C ARG A 165 13.88 -19.58 -24.33
N LYS A 166 13.09 -19.86 -25.38
CA LYS A 166 13.52 -19.73 -26.78
C LYS A 166 13.73 -18.27 -27.18
N LEU A 167 12.84 -17.37 -26.75
CA LEU A 167 12.95 -15.93 -27.03
C LEU A 167 14.17 -15.31 -26.33
N ARG A 168 14.59 -15.84 -25.16
CA ARG A 168 15.83 -15.44 -24.46
C ARG A 168 17.11 -15.74 -25.22
N GLY A 169 17.11 -16.74 -26.10
CA GLY A 169 18.27 -17.06 -26.93
C GLY A 169 18.41 -16.21 -28.19
N ALA A 170 17.37 -15.45 -28.57
CA ALA A 170 17.29 -14.72 -29.84
C ALA A 170 17.39 -13.19 -29.69
N LEU A 171 17.39 -12.65 -28.47
CA LEU A 171 17.37 -11.22 -28.19
C LEU A 171 18.51 -10.83 -27.22
N PRO A 172 19.42 -9.91 -27.59
CA PRO A 172 20.42 -9.38 -26.67
C PRO A 172 19.79 -8.25 -25.83
N VAL A 173 19.04 -8.60 -24.77
CA VAL A 173 18.45 -7.59 -23.87
C VAL A 173 18.66 -8.01 -22.42
N ALA A 174 19.22 -7.08 -21.62
CA ALA A 174 19.64 -7.31 -20.24
C ALA A 174 18.47 -7.64 -19.28
N ASP A 175 17.22 -7.34 -19.64
CA ASP A 175 16.07 -7.73 -18.84
C ASP A 175 14.82 -8.07 -19.67
N LEU A 176 14.82 -9.30 -20.19
CA LEU A 176 13.68 -9.90 -20.88
C LEU A 176 12.44 -10.05 -19.96
N ALA A 177 12.62 -10.17 -18.64
CA ALA A 177 11.53 -10.40 -17.70
C ALA A 177 10.65 -9.14 -17.57
N SER A 178 11.28 -7.97 -17.55
CA SER A 178 10.61 -6.67 -17.61
C SER A 178 9.81 -6.47 -18.90
N MET A 179 10.32 -6.97 -20.05
CA MET A 179 9.58 -6.90 -21.32
C MET A 179 8.38 -7.85 -21.38
N PHE A 180 8.44 -9.04 -20.75
CA PHE A 180 7.29 -9.96 -20.70
C PHE A 180 6.19 -9.52 -19.73
N ASN A 181 6.54 -8.76 -18.69
CA ASN A 181 5.57 -8.19 -17.73
C ASN A 181 4.69 -7.10 -18.37
N LEU A 182 5.17 -6.42 -19.42
CA LEU A 182 4.38 -5.47 -20.22
C LEU A 182 3.22 -6.12 -20.99
N PHE A 183 3.31 -7.43 -21.26
CA PHE A 183 2.31 -8.13 -22.07
C PHE A 183 1.41 -9.07 -21.25
N TYR A 184 1.72 -9.37 -19.98
CA TYR A 184 1.10 -10.47 -19.24
C TYR A 184 -0.39 -10.22 -18.88
N GLU A 185 -0.83 -8.96 -18.78
CA GLU A 185 -2.20 -8.58 -18.44
C GLU A 185 -2.46 -7.11 -18.82
N GLY A 186 -2.88 -6.85 -20.07
CA GLY A 186 -3.52 -5.58 -20.43
C GLY A 186 -2.80 -4.28 -20.02
N GLY A 187 -1.47 -4.25 -20.01
CA GLY A 187 -0.69 -3.01 -20.08
C GLY A 187 -0.83 -2.04 -18.90
N ARG A 188 -1.17 -2.48 -17.68
CA ARG A 188 -1.07 -1.63 -16.49
C ARG A 188 0.24 -1.88 -15.73
N LYS A 189 1.20 -0.98 -15.88
CA LYS A 189 2.40 -0.91 -15.05
C LYS A 189 1.96 -0.51 -13.64
N MET A 190 2.16 -1.36 -12.65
CA MET A 190 1.82 -1.06 -11.26
C MET A 190 3.06 -0.89 -10.40
N LEU A 191 2.97 0.00 -9.41
CA LEU A 191 3.91 0.11 -8.31
C LEU A 191 3.18 -0.21 -7.01
N HIS A 192 3.67 -1.21 -6.28
CA HIS A 192 3.19 -1.55 -4.96
C HIS A 192 4.15 -0.97 -3.93
N ILE A 193 3.67 -0.04 -3.10
CA ILE A 193 4.43 0.49 -1.97
C ILE A 193 3.91 -0.17 -0.69
N VAL A 194 4.82 -0.73 0.09
CA VAL A 194 4.51 -1.63 1.21
C VAL A 194 5.44 -1.33 2.39
N ASN A 195 4.93 -1.46 3.60
CA ASN A 195 5.75 -1.52 4.81
C ASN A 195 6.22 -2.96 5.09
N GLY A 196 7.50 -3.11 5.47
CA GLY A 196 8.09 -4.37 5.91
C GLY A 196 8.65 -5.27 4.79
N ASP A 197 9.91 -5.70 4.96
CA ASP A 197 10.62 -6.54 3.98
C ASP A 197 9.95 -7.89 3.77
N HIS A 198 9.43 -8.51 4.83
CA HIS A 198 8.78 -9.82 4.75
C HIS A 198 7.55 -9.80 3.83
N VAL A 199 6.69 -8.78 3.98
CA VAL A 199 5.50 -8.59 3.14
C VAL A 199 5.94 -8.27 1.71
N GLY A 200 6.89 -7.35 1.53
CA GLY A 200 7.44 -7.01 0.22
C GLY A 200 7.98 -8.23 -0.53
N ASP A 201 8.70 -9.11 0.14
CA ASP A 201 9.25 -10.33 -0.46
C ASP A 201 8.17 -11.34 -0.81
N MET A 202 7.15 -11.52 0.04
CA MET A 202 5.99 -12.34 -0.30
C MET A 202 5.26 -11.79 -1.55
N LEU A 203 5.09 -10.46 -1.63
CA LEU A 203 4.44 -9.79 -2.76
C LEU A 203 5.17 -10.04 -4.08
N LYS A 204 6.51 -9.89 -4.07
CA LYS A 204 7.40 -10.16 -5.22
C LYS A 204 7.33 -11.60 -5.72
N GLN A 205 6.94 -12.56 -4.89
CA GLN A 205 6.82 -13.97 -5.29
C GLN A 205 5.51 -14.29 -6.05
N GLY A 206 4.95 -13.31 -6.76
CA GLY A 206 3.80 -13.47 -7.64
C GLY A 206 2.44 -13.40 -6.94
N ILE A 207 2.35 -12.71 -5.79
CA ILE A 207 1.05 -12.34 -5.21
C ILE A 207 0.45 -11.17 -5.99
N VAL A 208 1.28 -10.18 -6.30
CA VAL A 208 0.93 -8.99 -7.07
C VAL A 208 1.72 -8.92 -8.37
N GLN A 209 1.28 -8.06 -9.27
CA GLN A 209 1.97 -7.76 -10.52
C GLN A 209 2.52 -6.34 -10.47
N GLY A 210 3.69 -6.10 -11.05
CA GLY A 210 4.33 -4.80 -11.02
C GLY A 210 5.56 -4.74 -10.13
N GLU A 211 6.11 -3.55 -9.99
CA GLU A 211 7.28 -3.29 -9.15
C GLU A 211 6.83 -3.19 -7.68
N VAL A 212 7.63 -3.72 -6.75
CA VAL A 212 7.37 -3.65 -5.31
C VAL A 212 8.46 -2.84 -4.64
N LEU A 213 8.07 -1.70 -4.07
CA LEU A 213 8.92 -0.81 -3.28
C LEU A 213 8.59 -1.00 -1.80
N VAL A 214 9.56 -1.49 -1.03
CA VAL A 214 9.45 -1.53 0.43
C VAL A 214 9.87 -0.17 0.97
N TRP A 215 8.95 0.54 1.60
CA TRP A 215 9.19 1.83 2.24
C TRP A 215 9.75 1.58 3.64
N ARG A 216 10.96 2.09 3.95
CA ARG A 216 11.72 1.71 5.15
C ARG A 216 11.95 2.85 6.13
N GLU A 217 11.11 3.88 6.06
CA GLU A 217 11.14 4.95 7.04
C GLU A 217 10.61 4.47 8.41
N VAL A 218 10.91 5.18 9.49
CA VAL A 218 10.49 4.90 10.86
C VAL A 218 9.92 6.21 11.44
N TYR A 219 8.86 6.73 10.82
CA TYR A 219 8.29 8.05 11.17
C TYR A 219 7.78 8.17 12.64
N PRO A 220 7.45 7.08 13.37
CA PRO A 220 7.16 7.16 14.80
C PRO A 220 8.35 7.56 15.68
N ALA A 221 9.58 7.47 15.17
CA ALA A 221 10.81 7.76 15.90
C ALA A 221 11.60 8.92 15.27
N GLY A 222 12.32 9.68 16.10
CA GLY A 222 13.14 10.82 15.67
C GLY A 222 12.34 12.05 15.23
N PRO A 223 13.01 13.15 14.87
CA PRO A 223 12.35 14.39 14.46
C PRO A 223 11.65 14.24 13.11
N ILE A 224 10.43 14.76 13.01
CA ILE A 224 9.66 14.77 11.77
C ILE A 224 9.53 16.20 11.27
N PHE A 225 9.76 16.36 9.96
CA PHE A 225 9.67 17.63 9.26
C PHE A 225 8.63 17.51 8.16
N VAL A 226 7.99 18.63 7.82
CA VAL A 226 7.00 18.66 6.72
C VAL A 226 7.64 18.17 5.42
N ASN A 227 8.88 18.58 5.15
CA ASN A 227 9.71 18.07 4.06
C ASN A 227 10.94 17.31 4.60
N PRO A 228 10.84 16.00 4.85
CA PRO A 228 11.95 15.21 5.37
C PRO A 228 13.06 14.94 4.34
N ALA A 229 12.83 15.28 3.05
CA ALA A 229 13.81 15.10 1.99
C ALA A 229 14.83 16.26 1.89
N GLY A 230 14.68 17.31 2.72
CA GLY A 230 15.66 18.38 2.82
C GLY A 230 17.00 17.91 3.39
N GLU A 231 18.10 18.50 2.95
CA GLU A 231 19.45 18.08 3.33
C GLU A 231 19.69 18.22 4.85
N GLN A 232 19.27 19.34 5.44
CA GLN A 232 19.45 19.62 6.87
C GLN A 232 18.53 18.74 7.72
N GLU A 233 17.27 18.61 7.32
CA GLU A 233 16.26 17.78 7.95
C GLU A 233 16.69 16.30 7.98
N ARG A 234 17.14 15.78 6.84
CA ARG A 234 17.66 14.42 6.72
C ARG A 234 18.92 14.22 7.57
N ALA A 235 19.83 15.20 7.60
CA ALA A 235 21.05 15.12 8.40
C ALA A 235 20.75 15.03 9.90
N LEU A 236 19.90 15.93 10.41
CA LEU A 236 19.49 15.94 11.82
C LEU A 236 18.74 14.66 12.19
N ARG A 237 17.82 14.20 11.33
CA ARG A 237 17.11 12.94 11.57
C ARG A 237 18.04 11.73 11.60
N ALA A 238 19.00 11.65 10.69
CA ALA A 238 20.00 10.58 10.67
C ALA A 238 20.83 10.54 11.96
N GLU A 239 21.27 11.70 12.45
CA GLU A 239 22.02 11.82 13.71
C GLU A 239 21.17 11.36 14.90
N VAL A 240 19.92 11.80 15.00
CA VAL A 240 19.03 11.42 16.09
C VAL A 240 18.70 9.92 16.05
N LEU A 241 18.44 9.34 14.88
CA LEU A 241 18.16 7.90 14.75
C LEU A 241 19.39 7.03 15.02
N GLU A 242 20.59 7.50 14.67
CA GLU A 242 21.84 6.83 15.02
C GLU A 242 22.04 6.82 16.54
N HIS A 243 21.87 7.97 17.19
CA HIS A 243 22.02 8.08 18.64
C HIS A 243 20.93 7.30 19.41
N SER A 244 19.67 7.36 18.96
CA SER A 244 18.53 6.82 19.70
C SER A 244 18.21 5.36 19.38
N LEU A 245 18.36 4.92 18.13
CA LEU A 245 17.99 3.57 17.68
C LEU A 245 19.19 2.75 17.17
N GLY A 246 20.38 3.36 17.06
CA GLY A 246 21.58 2.68 16.54
C GLY A 246 21.54 2.45 15.03
N ILE A 247 20.71 3.19 14.29
CA ILE A 247 20.63 3.09 12.83
C ILE A 247 21.78 3.91 12.22
N PRO A 248 22.75 3.32 11.50
CA PRO A 248 23.90 4.07 10.99
C PRO A 248 23.47 5.23 10.09
N ALA A 249 23.94 6.45 10.39
CA ALA A 249 23.47 7.66 9.73
C ALA A 249 23.72 7.64 8.21
N ALA A 250 24.85 7.06 7.77
CA ALA A 250 25.17 6.92 6.35
C ALA A 250 24.25 5.93 5.62
N GLU A 251 23.93 4.80 6.25
CA GLU A 251 23.03 3.78 5.69
C GLU A 251 21.61 4.32 5.59
N TYR A 252 21.14 5.02 6.63
CA TYR A 252 19.84 5.68 6.64
C TYR A 252 19.71 6.69 5.49
N LYS A 253 20.69 7.61 5.33
CA LYS A 253 20.68 8.62 4.27
C LYS A 253 20.63 7.99 2.88
N ALA A 254 21.47 6.97 2.64
CA ALA A 254 21.50 6.26 1.37
C ALA A 254 20.17 5.54 1.07
N ALA A 255 19.55 4.93 2.08
CA ALA A 255 18.24 4.29 1.94
C ALA A 255 17.13 5.30 1.60
N CYS A 256 17.11 6.47 2.25
CA CYS A 256 16.18 7.56 1.91
C CYS A 256 16.33 8.02 0.46
N GLU A 257 17.56 8.26 0.00
CA GLU A 257 17.83 8.67 -1.38
C GLU A 257 17.39 7.63 -2.39
N GLN A 258 17.65 6.35 -2.10
CA GLN A 258 17.25 5.25 -2.96
C GLN A 258 15.73 5.10 -3.08
N GLN A 259 14.99 5.19 -1.96
CA GLN A 259 13.52 5.08 -2.01
C GLN A 259 12.88 6.31 -2.68
N GLU A 260 13.41 7.50 -2.45
CA GLU A 260 12.95 8.74 -3.07
C GLU A 260 13.22 8.74 -4.58
N SER A 261 14.38 8.26 -5.00
CA SER A 261 14.68 8.04 -6.43
C SER A 261 13.69 7.04 -7.03
N SER A 262 13.43 5.93 -6.34
CA SER A 262 12.49 4.89 -6.80
C SER A 262 11.06 5.41 -6.95
N ILE A 263 10.58 6.25 -6.02
CA ILE A 263 9.22 6.81 -6.07
C ILE A 263 9.12 8.01 -7.02
N SER A 264 10.20 8.77 -7.25
CA SER A 264 10.20 9.96 -8.14
C SER A 264 9.72 9.69 -9.56
N GLY A 265 9.94 8.47 -10.07
CA GLY A 265 9.53 8.04 -11.40
C GLY A 265 8.12 7.43 -11.46
N PHE A 266 7.28 7.62 -10.43
CA PHE A 266 6.01 6.90 -10.32
C PHE A 266 5.04 7.13 -11.49
N GLN A 267 5.17 8.24 -12.23
CA GLN A 267 4.31 8.56 -13.36
C GLN A 267 4.47 7.58 -14.52
N LYS A 268 5.54 6.76 -14.51
CA LYS A 268 5.72 5.66 -15.49
C LYS A 268 4.73 4.50 -15.25
N TYR A 269 4.08 4.46 -14.09
CA TYR A 269 3.08 3.46 -13.73
C TYR A 269 1.66 3.98 -13.99
N ASP A 270 0.78 3.07 -14.39
CA ASP A 270 -0.66 3.34 -14.52
C ASP A 270 -1.36 3.42 -13.17
N GLU A 271 -0.82 2.73 -12.15
CA GLU A 271 -1.39 2.70 -10.80
C GLU A 271 -0.32 2.49 -9.73
N VAL A 272 -0.40 3.29 -8.66
CA VAL A 272 0.36 3.10 -7.42
C VAL A 272 -0.59 2.54 -6.37
N VAL A 273 -0.27 1.36 -5.83
CA VAL A 273 -1.04 0.71 -4.77
C VAL A 273 -0.26 0.79 -3.46
N LEU A 274 -0.85 1.43 -2.47
CA LEU A 274 -0.34 1.58 -1.12
C LEU A 274 -0.85 0.43 -0.25
N TRP A 275 0.04 -0.32 0.40
CA TRP A 275 -0.27 -1.46 1.28
C TRP A 275 0.13 -1.08 2.70
N PHE A 276 -0.88 -0.77 3.52
CA PHE A 276 -0.69 -0.27 4.88
C PHE A 276 -1.64 -0.93 5.86
N GLU A 277 -1.34 -0.70 7.13
CA GLU A 277 -2.01 -1.34 8.27
C GLU A 277 -2.57 -0.31 9.23
N HIS A 278 -3.41 -0.75 10.16
CA HIS A 278 -4.13 0.13 11.08
C HIS A 278 -3.29 0.92 12.10
N ASP A 279 -2.04 0.54 12.35
CA ASP A 279 -1.24 1.09 13.43
C ASP A 279 -0.50 2.41 13.09
N LEU A 280 0.06 3.07 14.10
CA LEU A 280 0.77 4.34 13.96
C LEU A 280 1.98 4.28 13.03
N PHE A 281 2.68 3.15 12.97
CA PHE A 281 3.83 2.99 12.10
C PHE A 281 3.40 3.09 10.65
N ASP A 282 2.39 2.33 10.27
CA ASP A 282 1.83 2.33 8.93
C ASP A 282 1.07 3.62 8.60
N GLN A 283 0.26 4.14 9.52
CA GLN A 283 -0.55 5.33 9.27
C GLN A 283 0.31 6.61 9.15
N SER A 284 1.45 6.68 9.84
CA SER A 284 2.40 7.79 9.66
C SER A 284 3.10 7.74 8.29
N MET A 285 3.45 6.55 7.79
CA MET A 285 3.94 6.38 6.41
C MET A 285 2.89 6.73 5.37
N LEU A 286 1.65 6.26 5.56
CA LEU A 286 0.55 6.56 4.66
C LEU A 286 0.30 8.07 4.60
N ALA A 287 0.28 8.76 5.74
CA ALA A 287 0.14 10.22 5.80
C ALA A 287 1.26 10.92 5.02
N TYR A 288 2.51 10.52 5.21
CA TYR A 288 3.64 11.06 4.44
C TYR A 288 3.49 10.83 2.93
N LEU A 289 3.18 9.60 2.50
CA LEU A 289 3.07 9.29 1.08
C LEU A 289 1.92 10.06 0.43
N LEU A 290 0.77 10.16 1.11
CA LEU A 290 -0.35 10.99 0.65
C LEU A 290 0.05 12.47 0.55
N HIS A 291 0.78 12.99 1.54
CA HIS A 291 1.33 14.34 1.51
C HIS A 291 2.28 14.54 0.32
N TRP A 292 3.21 13.62 0.12
CA TRP A 292 4.20 13.67 -0.95
C TRP A 292 3.50 13.63 -2.32
N PHE A 293 2.62 12.65 -2.55
CA PHE A 293 1.88 12.53 -3.81
C PHE A 293 0.99 13.74 -4.07
N LYS A 294 0.33 14.32 -3.07
CA LYS A 294 -0.45 15.56 -3.22
C LYS A 294 0.38 16.70 -3.85
N GLY A 295 1.67 16.77 -3.52
CA GLY A 295 2.61 17.77 -4.05
C GLY A 295 3.12 17.49 -5.47
N GLN A 296 2.84 16.31 -6.04
CA GLN A 296 3.35 15.91 -7.35
C GLN A 296 2.35 16.09 -8.49
N LYS A 297 2.85 16.16 -9.72
CA LYS A 297 2.03 15.99 -10.92
C LYS A 297 1.80 14.49 -11.16
N HIS A 298 0.54 14.05 -11.15
CA HIS A 298 0.17 12.63 -11.25
C HIS A 298 0.12 12.09 -12.68
N GLY A 299 -0.11 12.95 -13.67
CA GLY A 299 -0.36 12.52 -15.04
C GLY A 299 -1.60 11.60 -15.11
N ASN A 300 -1.42 10.40 -15.66
CA ASN A 300 -2.48 9.40 -15.77
C ASN A 300 -2.42 8.34 -14.65
N THR A 301 -1.46 8.44 -13.73
CA THR A 301 -1.27 7.46 -12.67
C THR A 301 -2.39 7.56 -11.65
N ARG A 302 -3.07 6.43 -11.42
CA ARG A 302 -4.07 6.31 -10.36
C ARG A 302 -3.42 5.89 -9.05
N PHE A 303 -4.13 6.13 -7.96
CA PHE A 303 -3.69 5.74 -6.63
C PHE A 303 -4.75 4.87 -5.97
N SER A 304 -4.29 3.82 -5.30
CA SER A 304 -5.13 2.85 -4.61
C SER A 304 -4.57 2.51 -3.24
N LEU A 305 -5.43 2.17 -2.30
CA LEU A 305 -5.09 1.84 -0.92
C LEU A 305 -5.67 0.47 -0.55
N LEU A 306 -4.79 -0.45 -0.18
CA LEU A 306 -5.15 -1.57 0.69
C LEU A 306 -4.77 -1.19 2.12
N CYS A 307 -5.77 -1.06 2.98
CA CYS A 307 -5.57 -0.74 4.39
C CYS A 307 -6.47 -1.61 5.25
N ILE A 308 -5.88 -2.43 6.12
CA ILE A 308 -6.60 -3.39 6.98
C ILE A 308 -6.13 -3.33 8.43
N GLY A 309 -7.03 -3.67 9.36
CA GLY A 309 -6.73 -3.84 10.78
C GLY A 309 -7.21 -5.17 11.33
N GLU A 310 -7.72 -6.05 10.47
CA GLU A 310 -8.25 -7.36 10.85
C GLU A 310 -8.14 -8.33 9.67
N PHE A 311 -8.10 -9.62 9.97
CA PHE A 311 -8.19 -10.68 8.97
C PHE A 311 -9.00 -11.87 9.53
N PRO A 312 -9.93 -12.45 8.76
CA PRO A 312 -10.77 -13.55 9.24
C PRO A 312 -9.95 -14.72 9.81
N GLY A 313 -10.25 -15.08 11.07
CA GLY A 313 -9.57 -16.17 11.78
C GLY A 313 -8.31 -15.76 12.55
N ILE A 314 -7.99 -14.47 12.62
CA ILE A 314 -6.90 -13.93 13.45
C ILE A 314 -7.53 -13.06 14.55
N GLU A 315 -7.39 -13.48 15.81
CA GLU A 315 -8.01 -12.83 16.97
C GLU A 315 -7.36 -11.48 17.31
N LEU A 316 -6.04 -11.38 17.17
CA LEU A 316 -5.27 -10.15 17.30
C LEU A 316 -4.41 -9.96 16.06
N PHE A 317 -4.79 -9.00 15.21
CA PHE A 317 -4.13 -8.76 13.94
C PHE A 317 -2.95 -7.79 14.13
N HIS A 318 -1.73 -8.31 14.15
CA HIS A 318 -0.51 -7.48 14.29
C HIS A 318 -0.03 -6.87 12.98
N GLY A 319 -0.26 -7.58 11.87
CA GLY A 319 -0.08 -7.00 10.56
C GLY A 319 -0.04 -7.98 9.39
N LEU A 320 0.21 -7.51 8.18
CA LEU A 320 0.29 -8.25 6.93
C LEU A 320 1.43 -9.26 6.99
N GLY A 321 2.47 -8.96 7.76
CA GLY A 321 3.59 -9.86 7.99
C GLY A 321 3.22 -11.18 8.67
N GLN A 322 2.07 -11.25 9.35
CA GLN A 322 1.60 -12.49 9.98
C GLN A 322 0.84 -13.40 9.01
N LEU A 323 0.44 -12.89 7.84
CA LEU A 323 -0.37 -13.63 6.88
C LEU A 323 0.48 -14.62 6.09
N THR A 324 -0.08 -15.81 5.85
CA THR A 324 0.50 -16.74 4.89
C THR A 324 0.38 -16.17 3.47
N LYS A 325 1.23 -16.65 2.55
CA LYS A 325 1.15 -16.30 1.12
C LYS A 325 -0.23 -16.51 0.50
N ALA A 326 -0.96 -17.55 0.94
CA ALA A 326 -2.31 -17.84 0.45
C ALA A 326 -3.33 -16.80 0.95
N GLN A 327 -3.24 -16.41 2.21
CA GLN A 327 -4.09 -15.36 2.81
C GLN A 327 -3.77 -13.99 2.22
N LEU A 328 -2.50 -13.61 2.12
CA LEU A 328 -2.09 -12.32 1.53
C LEU A 328 -2.56 -12.20 0.07
N LYS A 329 -2.62 -13.31 -0.66
CA LYS A 329 -3.17 -13.35 -2.02
C LYS A 329 -4.67 -13.05 -2.11
N THR A 330 -5.46 -13.30 -1.08
CA THR A 330 -6.90 -12.97 -1.09
C THR A 330 -7.15 -11.47 -1.02
N LEU A 331 -6.15 -10.67 -0.63
CA LEU A 331 -6.22 -9.21 -0.54
C LEU A 331 -5.87 -8.52 -1.88
N ASN A 332 -5.33 -9.26 -2.84
CA ASN A 332 -5.01 -8.70 -4.15
C ASN A 332 -6.29 -8.26 -4.88
N GLY A 333 -6.35 -7.00 -5.29
CA GLY A 333 -7.49 -6.40 -5.97
C GLY A 333 -8.59 -5.88 -5.05
N THR A 334 -8.45 -5.99 -3.72
CA THR A 334 -9.44 -5.47 -2.76
C THR A 334 -9.13 -4.03 -2.32
N TRP A 335 -8.20 -3.36 -2.99
CA TRP A 335 -7.84 -1.98 -2.71
C TRP A 335 -8.92 -0.99 -3.18
N ARG A 336 -9.02 0.13 -2.47
CA ARG A 336 -9.92 1.24 -2.79
C ARG A 336 -9.17 2.34 -3.53
N SER A 337 -9.87 3.15 -4.33
CA SER A 337 -9.25 4.31 -4.97
C SER A 337 -8.90 5.38 -3.94
N ILE A 338 -7.76 6.04 -4.13
CA ILE A 338 -7.35 7.26 -3.44
C ILE A 338 -7.62 8.42 -4.40
N GLY A 339 -8.42 9.39 -3.98
CA GLY A 339 -8.71 10.61 -4.70
C GLY A 339 -8.05 11.83 -4.06
N ARG A 340 -8.53 13.01 -4.48
CA ARG A 340 -8.03 14.29 -3.97
C ARG A 340 -8.28 14.46 -2.47
N ARG A 341 -9.47 14.05 -1.98
CA ARG A 341 -9.85 14.24 -0.58
C ARG A 341 -8.98 13.40 0.35
N GLU A 342 -8.72 12.15 0.00
CA GLU A 342 -7.84 11.26 0.76
C GLU A 342 -6.43 11.85 0.85
N MET A 343 -5.89 12.38 -0.26
CA MET A 343 -4.60 13.07 -0.29
C MET A 343 -4.57 14.36 0.54
N GLU A 344 -5.65 15.14 0.52
CA GLU A 344 -5.79 16.33 1.36
C GLU A 344 -5.77 15.98 2.84
N LEU A 345 -6.56 15.00 3.27
CA LEU A 345 -6.60 14.52 4.65
C LEU A 345 -5.24 13.96 5.09
N GLY A 346 -4.61 13.09 4.29
CA GLY A 346 -3.28 12.58 4.60
C GLY A 346 -2.24 13.69 4.73
N SER A 347 -2.33 14.72 3.89
CA SER A 347 -1.47 15.90 3.97
C SER A 347 -1.74 16.77 5.20
N GLU A 348 -2.99 16.96 5.63
CA GLU A 348 -3.33 17.70 6.86
C GLU A 348 -2.73 16.99 8.08
N PHE A 349 -2.92 15.67 8.17
CA PHE A 349 -2.39 14.85 9.25
C PHE A 349 -0.86 14.80 9.26
N TRP A 350 -0.21 14.67 8.10
CA TRP A 350 1.26 14.73 8.04
C TRP A 350 1.81 16.08 8.51
N GLN A 351 1.19 17.19 8.10
CA GLN A 351 1.62 18.52 8.53
C GLN A 351 1.43 18.74 10.04
N ALA A 352 0.31 18.30 10.60
CA ALA A 352 0.09 18.35 12.04
C ALA A 352 1.06 17.43 12.80
N TYR A 353 1.36 16.25 12.25
CA TYR A 353 2.31 15.31 12.85
C TYR A 353 3.74 15.87 12.84
N ALA A 354 4.13 16.58 11.79
CA ALA A 354 5.41 17.27 11.67
C ALA A 354 5.47 18.62 12.42
N SER A 355 4.38 19.06 13.04
CA SER A 355 4.32 20.32 13.76
C SER A 355 4.97 20.20 15.15
N PRO A 356 5.69 21.23 15.63
CA PRO A 356 6.08 21.31 17.03
C PRO A 356 4.91 21.61 17.97
N ASP A 357 3.75 22.00 17.43
CA ASP A 357 2.52 22.24 18.18
C ASP A 357 1.57 21.02 18.11
N PRO A 358 1.47 20.20 19.17
CA PRO A 358 0.62 19.02 19.20
C PRO A 358 -0.88 19.35 19.23
N SER A 359 -1.26 20.60 19.52
CA SER A 359 -2.67 21.01 19.52
C SER A 359 -3.30 20.95 18.12
N LEU A 360 -2.49 21.11 17.06
CA LEU A 360 -2.93 20.94 15.68
C LEU A 360 -3.41 19.51 15.41
N MET A 361 -2.68 18.50 15.90
CA MET A 361 -3.09 17.11 15.76
C MET A 361 -4.35 16.82 16.56
N ALA A 362 -4.41 17.29 17.81
CA ALA A 362 -5.60 17.14 18.66
C ALA A 362 -6.86 17.76 18.00
N GLY A 363 -6.74 18.97 17.46
CA GLY A 363 -7.83 19.64 16.75
C GLY A 363 -8.28 18.91 15.48
N LEU A 364 -7.34 18.35 14.69
CA LEU A 364 -7.69 17.56 13.51
C LEU A 364 -8.45 16.28 13.85
N LEU A 365 -8.05 15.58 14.91
CA LEU A 365 -8.72 14.36 15.36
C LEU A 365 -10.19 14.63 15.71
N GLU A 366 -10.47 15.74 16.39
CA GLU A 366 -11.85 16.15 16.71
C GLU A 366 -12.63 16.57 15.45
N GLN A 367 -12.03 17.36 14.57
CA GLN A 367 -12.73 17.98 13.44
C GLN A 367 -12.92 17.06 12.22
N ARG A 368 -12.05 16.07 12.01
CA ARG A 368 -11.98 15.29 10.76
C ARG A 368 -12.47 13.85 10.89
N ARG A 369 -12.94 13.41 12.07
CA ARG A 369 -13.37 12.01 12.28
C ARG A 369 -14.40 11.52 11.26
N GLU A 370 -15.45 12.30 11.01
CA GLU A 370 -16.50 11.93 10.04
C GLU A 370 -15.96 11.88 8.61
N GLU A 371 -15.10 12.82 8.24
CA GLU A 371 -14.48 12.89 6.92
C GLU A 371 -13.50 11.75 6.67
N LEU A 372 -12.69 11.39 7.68
CA LEU A 372 -11.83 10.20 7.63
C LEU A 372 -12.66 8.93 7.50
N THR A 373 -13.81 8.84 8.17
CA THR A 373 -14.72 7.70 8.04
C THR A 373 -15.25 7.60 6.61
N ALA A 374 -15.73 8.71 6.04
CA ALA A 374 -16.24 8.77 4.68
C ALA A 374 -15.17 8.48 3.61
N ALA A 375 -13.94 8.96 3.83
CA ALA A 375 -12.77 8.68 2.99
C ALA A 375 -12.18 7.27 3.23
N GLY A 376 -12.67 6.55 4.24
CA GLY A 376 -12.19 5.23 4.59
C GLY A 376 -10.77 5.21 5.15
N LEU A 377 -10.34 6.31 5.77
CA LEU A 377 -9.06 6.52 6.43
C LEU A 377 -9.20 6.54 7.96
N LEU A 378 -10.23 5.88 8.52
CA LEU A 378 -10.51 5.92 9.96
C LEU A 378 -9.34 5.42 10.83
N PHE A 379 -8.53 4.48 10.34
CA PHE A 379 -7.32 4.06 11.06
C PHE A 379 -6.33 5.19 11.31
N MET A 380 -6.27 6.19 10.42
CA MET A 380 -5.45 7.38 10.63
C MET A 380 -5.87 8.13 11.89
N HIS A 381 -7.17 8.24 12.16
CA HIS A 381 -7.68 8.84 13.39
C HIS A 381 -7.16 8.08 14.61
N ASP A 382 -7.38 6.77 14.66
CA ASP A 382 -7.07 5.97 15.85
C ASP A 382 -5.56 5.84 16.09
N ALA A 383 -4.76 5.75 15.03
CA ALA A 383 -3.31 5.78 15.09
C ALA A 383 -2.76 7.10 15.65
N PHE A 384 -3.21 8.25 15.14
CA PHE A 384 -2.74 9.55 15.63
C PHE A 384 -3.33 9.92 17.00
N GLN A 385 -4.50 9.38 17.35
CA GLN A 385 -4.98 9.41 18.74
C GLN A 385 -4.03 8.62 19.65
N ALA A 386 -3.61 7.40 19.25
CA ALA A 386 -2.64 6.61 19.99
C ALA A 386 -1.29 7.32 20.10
N HIS A 387 -0.87 8.07 19.07
CA HIS A 387 0.32 8.91 19.11
C HIS A 387 0.28 9.93 20.27
N LEU A 388 -0.83 10.66 20.45
CA LEU A 388 -0.94 11.64 21.53
C LEU A 388 -0.85 11.01 22.92
N THR A 389 -1.28 9.75 23.09
CA THR A 389 -1.12 9.04 24.38
C THR A 389 0.34 8.74 24.72
N ARG A 390 1.26 8.81 23.75
CA ARG A 390 2.70 8.62 24.00
C ARG A 390 3.30 9.78 24.81
N LEU A 391 2.66 10.95 24.81
CA LEU A 391 3.09 12.10 25.58
C LEU A 391 3.05 11.82 27.09
N PRO A 392 3.91 12.49 27.90
CA PRO A 392 3.94 12.32 29.35
C PRO A 392 2.57 12.53 29.99
N SER A 393 2.15 11.62 30.87
CA SER A 393 0.91 11.77 31.62
C SER A 393 0.96 12.97 32.58
N VAL A 394 -0.16 13.68 32.73
CA VAL A 394 -0.34 14.70 33.79
C VAL A 394 -0.19 14.13 35.21
N ARG A 395 -0.44 12.82 35.40
CA ARG A 395 -0.45 12.18 36.72
C ARG A 395 0.95 11.87 37.25
N ASN A 396 1.82 11.32 36.40
CA ASN A 396 3.10 10.76 36.82
C ASN A 396 4.21 10.94 35.78
N GLY A 397 3.96 11.70 34.71
CA GLY A 397 4.94 11.95 33.66
C GLY A 397 5.26 10.75 32.77
N LEU A 398 4.64 9.58 32.96
CA LEU A 398 4.88 8.41 32.10
C LEU A 398 4.09 8.55 30.80
N GLY A 399 4.74 8.32 29.66
CA GLY A 399 4.03 8.10 28.39
C GLY A 399 3.34 6.72 28.36
N ARG A 400 2.40 6.50 27.44
CA ARG A 400 1.60 5.25 27.39
C ARG A 400 2.44 3.96 27.36
N CYS A 401 3.54 3.95 26.62
CA CYS A 401 4.45 2.80 26.55
C CYS A 401 5.11 2.51 27.90
N GLU A 402 5.70 3.54 28.52
CA GLU A 402 6.36 3.45 29.82
C GLU A 402 5.36 3.02 30.90
N GLN A 403 4.18 3.65 30.90
CA GLN A 403 3.08 3.36 31.82
C GLN A 403 2.62 1.90 31.75
N THR A 404 2.51 1.34 30.54
CA THR A 404 2.11 -0.06 30.32
C THR A 404 3.21 -1.02 30.74
N THR A 405 4.46 -0.69 30.44
CA THR A 405 5.65 -1.46 30.83
C THR A 405 5.75 -1.59 32.34
N LEU A 406 5.67 -0.48 33.07
CA LEU A 406 5.74 -0.47 34.54
C LEU A 406 4.55 -1.23 35.18
N LYS A 407 3.33 -1.11 34.62
CA LYS A 407 2.16 -1.88 35.08
C LYS A 407 2.31 -3.40 34.92
N ILE A 408 2.97 -3.85 33.85
CA ILE A 408 3.27 -5.27 33.67
C ILE A 408 4.29 -5.73 34.71
N LEU A 409 5.37 -4.97 34.89
CA LEU A 409 6.45 -5.29 35.83
C LEU A 409 6.02 -5.22 37.30
N GLN A 410 5.01 -4.42 37.63
CA GLN A 410 4.40 -4.38 38.97
C GLN A 410 3.83 -5.75 39.39
N LYS A 411 3.43 -6.60 38.43
CA LYS A 411 2.92 -7.95 38.71
C LYS A 411 4.04 -8.98 38.95
N GLY A 412 5.30 -8.58 38.77
CA GLY A 412 6.47 -9.43 38.92
C GLY A 412 7.45 -9.26 37.75
N SER A 413 8.70 -9.67 37.97
CA SER A 413 9.71 -9.67 36.92
C SER A 413 9.38 -10.68 35.82
N CYS A 414 9.78 -10.38 34.59
CA CYS A 414 9.57 -11.25 33.43
C CYS A 414 10.73 -11.13 32.45
N ALA A 415 10.85 -12.10 31.54
CA ALA A 415 11.85 -12.05 30.48
C ALA A 415 11.55 -10.88 29.53
N LEU A 416 12.59 -10.26 29.00
CA LEU A 416 12.49 -9.13 28.09
C LEU A 416 11.64 -9.40 26.84
N VAL A 417 11.76 -10.59 26.24
CA VAL A 417 10.90 -11.01 25.12
C VAL A 417 9.42 -11.13 25.52
N GLU A 418 9.15 -11.60 26.74
CA GLU A 418 7.78 -11.70 27.27
C GLU A 418 7.22 -10.30 27.52
N LEU A 419 8.03 -9.41 28.10
CA LEU A 419 7.67 -8.03 28.35
C LEU A 419 7.34 -7.31 27.04
N PHE A 420 8.24 -7.39 26.04
CA PHE A 420 8.03 -6.81 24.71
C PHE A 420 6.70 -7.29 24.12
N ARG A 421 6.50 -8.62 24.02
CA ARG A 421 5.27 -9.19 23.48
C ARG A 421 4.03 -8.68 24.21
N ARG A 422 4.01 -8.68 25.54
CA ARG A 422 2.85 -8.24 26.33
C ARG A 422 2.57 -6.75 26.17
N VAL A 423 3.60 -5.92 26.05
CA VAL A 423 3.44 -4.48 25.80
C VAL A 423 2.90 -4.26 24.39
N THR A 424 3.47 -4.90 23.37
CA THR A 424 3.04 -4.75 21.98
C THR A 424 1.65 -5.29 21.72
N ASP A 425 1.21 -6.35 22.41
CA ASP A 425 -0.17 -6.85 22.32
C ASP A 425 -1.18 -5.81 22.84
N LEU A 426 -0.86 -5.18 23.99
CA LEU A 426 -1.70 -4.15 24.60
C LEU A 426 -1.67 -2.81 23.87
N LEU A 427 -0.57 -2.51 23.19
CA LEU A 427 -0.33 -1.26 22.47
C LEU A 427 -0.18 -1.49 20.96
N HIS A 428 -0.90 -2.48 20.40
CA HIS A 428 -0.76 -2.88 19.00
C HIS A 428 -0.98 -1.72 18.03
N LEU A 429 -1.86 -0.76 18.38
CA LEU A 429 -2.07 0.47 17.60
C LEU A 429 -0.83 1.37 17.46
N LEU A 430 0.23 1.16 18.23
CA LEU A 430 1.48 1.91 18.06
C LEU A 430 2.38 1.33 16.97
N GLY A 431 2.18 0.08 16.54
CA GLY A 431 3.05 -0.56 15.54
C GLY A 431 4.51 -0.65 15.97
N MET A 432 4.76 -0.65 17.30
CA MET A 432 6.09 -0.45 17.86
C MET A 432 7.00 -1.66 17.61
N GLY A 433 8.11 -1.41 16.92
CA GLY A 433 9.16 -2.40 16.69
C GLY A 433 10.00 -2.69 17.93
N ASP A 434 10.88 -3.69 17.80
CA ASP A 434 11.82 -4.08 18.83
C ASP A 434 12.72 -2.90 19.23
N LEU A 435 13.40 -2.25 18.26
CA LEU A 435 14.32 -1.13 18.49
C LEU A 435 13.70 0.00 19.32
N GLU A 436 12.47 0.39 18.98
CA GLU A 436 11.76 1.45 19.70
C GLU A 436 11.47 1.06 21.14
N PHE A 437 10.96 -0.16 21.37
CA PHE A 437 10.69 -0.66 22.71
C PHE A 437 11.95 -0.77 23.57
N PHE A 438 13.05 -1.27 22.98
CA PHE A 438 14.34 -1.36 23.65
C PHE A 438 14.86 0.02 24.07
N ARG A 439 14.69 1.04 23.22
CA ARG A 439 15.08 2.41 23.58
C ARG A 439 14.27 2.93 24.77
N TYR A 440 12.96 2.73 24.80
CA TYR A 440 12.14 3.09 25.96
C TYR A 440 12.64 2.41 27.24
N LEU A 441 12.91 1.11 27.17
CA LEU A 441 13.37 0.36 28.33
C LEU A 441 14.75 0.80 28.83
N GLN A 442 15.66 1.10 27.90
CA GLN A 442 16.98 1.62 28.22
C GLN A 442 16.88 2.96 28.97
N VAL A 443 16.08 3.91 28.46
CA VAL A 443 15.87 5.21 29.12
C VAL A 443 15.32 5.04 30.53
N LEU A 444 14.37 4.12 30.72
CA LEU A 444 13.82 3.81 32.04
C LEU A 444 14.85 3.16 32.98
N GLY A 445 15.89 2.51 32.45
CA GLY A 445 16.93 1.83 33.22
C GLY A 445 18.21 2.65 33.47
N GLU A 446 18.32 3.85 32.89
CA GLU A 446 19.49 4.73 32.95
C GLU A 446 19.35 5.85 34.01
N GLY A 447 20.48 6.49 34.32
CA GLY A 447 20.58 7.62 35.25
C GLY A 447 20.65 7.23 36.73
N ASP A 448 20.63 8.25 37.60
CA ASP A 448 20.71 8.08 39.06
C ASP A 448 19.42 7.53 39.69
N HIS A 449 18.32 7.54 38.92
CA HIS A 449 16.98 7.18 39.37
C HIS A 449 16.29 6.20 38.40
N PRO A 450 16.85 4.99 38.18
CA PRO A 450 16.29 4.04 37.23
C PRO A 450 14.92 3.55 37.70
N LEU A 451 13.93 3.52 36.81
CA LEU A 451 12.58 3.01 37.06
C LEU A 451 12.47 1.50 36.83
N VAL A 452 13.33 0.94 35.99
CA VAL A 452 13.43 -0.50 35.76
C VAL A 452 14.88 -0.96 35.93
N ARG A 453 15.07 -2.24 36.23
CA ARG A 453 16.39 -2.88 36.22
C ARG A 453 16.30 -4.15 35.40
N MET A 454 17.26 -4.33 34.48
CA MET A 454 17.44 -5.58 33.75
C MET A 454 18.62 -6.36 34.36
N GLU A 455 18.52 -7.68 34.38
CA GLU A 455 19.60 -8.54 34.86
C GLU A 455 20.84 -8.44 33.95
N GLY A 456 22.02 -8.36 34.56
CA GLY A 456 23.31 -8.20 33.88
C GLY A 456 23.61 -6.75 33.44
N GLU A 457 24.83 -6.50 32.98
CA GLU A 457 25.19 -5.18 32.44
C GLU A 457 24.53 -4.98 31.07
N THR A 458 23.80 -3.88 30.93
CA THR A 458 23.25 -3.39 29.66
C THR A 458 23.44 -1.89 29.59
N SER A 459 24.69 -1.47 29.42
CA SER A 459 25.08 -0.09 29.10
C SER A 459 25.27 0.13 27.61
N SER A 460 24.96 -0.85 26.75
CA SER A 460 25.24 -0.80 25.31
C SER A 460 23.98 -0.59 24.49
N LEU A 461 24.02 0.41 23.60
CA LEU A 461 23.06 0.62 22.51
C LEU A 461 22.98 -0.60 21.56
N ALA A 462 24.02 -1.46 21.55
CA ALA A 462 24.08 -2.67 20.76
C ALA A 462 23.46 -3.87 21.49
N TRP A 463 22.23 -3.73 21.99
CA TRP A 463 21.54 -4.80 22.72
C TRP A 463 21.45 -6.11 21.91
N ARG A 464 21.36 -6.03 20.58
CA ARG A 464 21.39 -7.19 19.66
C ARG A 464 22.70 -8.01 19.73
N GLN A 465 23.78 -7.40 20.20
CA GLN A 465 25.09 -8.05 20.36
C GLN A 465 25.25 -8.66 21.76
N VAL A 466 24.33 -8.38 22.68
CA VAL A 466 24.35 -8.92 24.03
C VAL A 466 23.79 -10.34 23.99
N PRO A 467 24.59 -11.37 24.35
CA PRO A 467 24.11 -12.75 24.39
C PRO A 467 22.92 -12.89 25.34
N ASP A 468 21.92 -13.67 24.92
CA ASP A 468 20.72 -14.01 25.69
C ASP A 468 19.92 -12.81 26.22
N VAL A 469 20.09 -11.62 25.63
CA VAL A 469 19.43 -10.38 26.08
C VAL A 469 17.90 -10.54 26.18
N LEU A 470 17.31 -11.25 25.22
CA LEU A 470 15.87 -11.52 25.16
C LEU A 470 15.34 -12.33 26.35
N ASN A 471 16.20 -13.13 26.99
CA ASN A 471 15.85 -13.96 28.14
C ASN A 471 16.18 -13.31 29.48
N ARG A 472 16.90 -12.18 29.49
CA ARG A 472 17.22 -11.45 30.72
C ARG A 472 15.94 -10.95 31.38
N ARG A 473 15.88 -11.04 32.70
CA ARG A 473 14.69 -10.57 33.43
C ARG A 473 14.75 -9.07 33.62
N VAL A 474 13.61 -8.45 33.48
CA VAL A 474 13.37 -7.04 33.77
C VAL A 474 12.48 -6.96 34.99
N GLN A 475 12.79 -6.04 35.90
CA GLN A 475 12.03 -5.81 37.12
C GLN A 475 11.84 -4.32 37.41
N LEU A 476 10.76 -4.01 38.11
CA LEU A 476 10.47 -2.66 38.58
C LEU A 476 11.40 -2.29 39.75
N THR A 477 11.86 -1.04 39.82
CA THR A 477 12.59 -0.52 40.99
C THR A 477 11.62 0.15 41.97
N SER A 478 12.09 0.46 43.19
CA SER A 478 11.32 1.26 44.14
C SER A 478 10.96 2.65 43.61
N GLN A 479 11.85 3.26 42.82
CA GLN A 479 11.57 4.52 42.14
C GLN A 479 10.47 4.33 41.07
N GLY A 480 10.55 3.25 40.30
CA GLY A 480 9.52 2.86 39.34
C GLY A 480 8.15 2.66 39.98
N GLU A 481 8.09 2.06 41.17
CA GLU A 481 6.86 1.90 41.96
C GLU A 481 6.28 3.26 42.40
N GLN A 482 7.12 4.17 42.90
CA GLN A 482 6.69 5.51 43.31
C GLN A 482 6.13 6.32 42.14
N VAL A 483 6.82 6.32 41.00
CA VAL A 483 6.36 6.98 39.78
C VAL A 483 5.06 6.35 39.30
N LEU A 484 4.99 5.01 39.22
CA LEU A 484 3.78 4.30 38.81
C LEU A 484 2.57 4.64 39.71
N ALA A 485 2.78 4.77 41.01
CA ALA A 485 1.75 5.16 41.97
C ALA A 485 1.30 6.63 41.81
N GLY A 486 2.09 7.48 41.16
CA GLY A 486 1.88 8.93 41.08
C GLY A 486 2.41 9.68 42.31
N LEU A 487 3.34 9.07 43.05
CA LEU A 487 4.04 9.70 44.18
C LEU A 487 5.27 10.49 43.73
N ALA A 488 5.73 10.26 42.49
CA ALA A 488 6.81 10.99 41.85
C ALA A 488 6.48 11.17 40.36
N ASP A 489 7.12 12.15 39.73
CA ASP A 489 6.96 12.45 38.30
C ASP A 489 8.19 11.96 37.52
N ARG A 490 7.98 11.13 36.50
CA ARG A 490 9.05 10.57 35.65
C ARG A 490 9.90 11.66 35.00
N ILE A 491 9.30 12.75 34.54
CA ILE A 491 10.01 13.84 33.85
C ILE A 491 10.85 14.62 34.87
N ALA A 492 10.31 14.91 36.05
CA ALA A 492 11.08 15.57 37.10
C ALA A 492 12.28 14.73 37.56
N VAL A 493 12.11 13.42 37.66
CA VAL A 493 13.14 12.51 38.20
C VAL A 493 14.23 12.16 37.18
N GLN A 494 13.89 11.82 35.94
CA GLN A 494 14.87 11.37 34.93
C GLN A 494 15.14 12.39 33.82
N GLY A 495 14.34 13.45 33.71
CA GLY A 495 14.36 14.34 32.54
C GLY A 495 13.84 13.65 31.28
N MET A 496 13.62 14.41 30.22
CA MET A 496 13.24 13.91 28.90
C MET A 496 14.12 14.56 27.83
N ASP A 497 14.37 13.82 26.77
CA ASP A 497 14.89 14.33 25.50
C ASP A 497 14.33 13.43 24.41
N GLN A 498 13.14 13.76 23.91
CA GLN A 498 12.39 12.87 23.03
C GLN A 498 11.55 13.63 22.01
N TRP A 499 11.59 13.12 20.78
CA TRP A 499 10.77 13.57 19.67
C TRP A 499 9.46 12.76 19.58
N PHE A 500 8.37 13.48 19.36
CA PHE A 500 7.03 12.97 19.09
C PHE A 500 6.53 13.64 17.81
N GLY A 501 6.85 13.04 16.66
CA GLY A 501 6.64 13.74 15.40
C GLY A 501 7.54 14.99 15.31
N GLY A 502 6.95 16.15 15.06
CA GLY A 502 7.64 17.45 15.07
C GLY A 502 7.82 18.07 16.46
N LEU A 503 7.17 17.54 17.50
CA LEU A 503 7.30 18.02 18.86
C LEU A 503 8.56 17.46 19.52
N HIS A 504 9.43 18.34 20.02
CA HIS A 504 10.56 17.97 20.87
C HIS A 504 10.29 18.34 22.31
N LEU A 505 10.27 17.34 23.20
CA LEU A 505 10.17 17.55 24.64
C LEU A 505 11.53 17.31 25.29
N GLN A 506 12.05 18.34 25.97
CA GLN A 506 13.37 18.30 26.58
C GLN A 506 13.38 18.90 27.99
N GLY A 507 14.16 18.31 28.89
CA GLY A 507 14.41 18.82 30.26
C GLY A 507 13.60 18.10 31.35
N HIS A 508 13.59 18.69 32.54
CA HIS A 508 12.92 18.16 33.74
C HIS A 508 11.52 18.75 33.98
N SER A 509 11.06 19.61 33.07
CA SER A 509 9.70 20.14 33.01
C SER A 509 9.32 20.30 31.54
N VAL A 510 8.13 19.84 31.17
CA VAL A 510 7.66 19.82 29.79
C VAL A 510 6.25 20.37 29.72
N ALA A 511 5.99 21.21 28.72
CA ALA A 511 4.72 21.92 28.58
C ALA A 511 3.58 20.97 28.19
N TRP A 512 3.78 20.08 27.23
CA TRP A 512 2.69 19.24 26.72
C TRP A 512 2.59 17.90 27.44
N ARG A 513 1.41 17.62 27.98
CA ARG A 513 1.10 16.37 28.68
C ARG A 513 -0.25 15.79 28.25
N TRP A 514 -0.43 14.49 28.49
CA TRP A 514 -1.66 13.76 28.19
C TRP A 514 -2.46 13.50 29.47
N ASP A 515 -3.75 13.83 29.46
CA ASP A 515 -4.68 13.45 30.52
C ASP A 515 -5.50 12.23 30.11
N ASP A 516 -5.15 11.06 30.67
CA ASP A 516 -5.88 9.80 30.45
C ASP A 516 -7.35 9.87 30.96
N CYS A 517 -7.63 10.69 31.98
CA CYS A 517 -8.97 10.80 32.57
C CYS A 517 -9.86 11.76 31.77
N GLY A 518 -9.31 12.90 31.38
CA GLY A 518 -9.97 13.89 30.52
C GLY A 518 -9.97 13.51 29.03
N GLY A 519 -9.14 12.54 28.63
CA GLY A 519 -9.04 12.05 27.25
C GLY A 519 -8.40 13.05 26.29
N GLY A 520 -7.52 13.93 26.77
CA GLY A 520 -7.07 15.09 26.00
C GLY A 520 -5.67 15.58 26.30
N LEU A 521 -5.19 16.44 25.39
CA LEU A 521 -3.93 17.15 25.48
C LEU A 521 -4.05 18.33 26.46
N VAL A 522 -3.05 18.51 27.31
CA VAL A 522 -2.99 19.58 28.32
C VAL A 522 -1.70 20.38 28.18
N ASP A 523 -1.83 21.70 28.16
CA ASP A 523 -0.68 22.61 28.36
C ASP A 523 -0.38 22.76 29.85
N TYR A 524 0.52 21.91 30.30
CA TYR A 524 1.04 21.82 31.66
C TYR A 524 1.98 22.97 32.03
N SER A 525 2.31 23.90 31.12
CA SER A 525 3.01 25.14 31.52
C SER A 525 2.13 26.09 32.33
N THR A 526 0.81 25.86 32.31
CA THR A 526 -0.21 26.71 32.95
C THR A 526 -0.67 26.20 34.32
N ILE A 527 -0.17 25.04 34.77
CA ILE A 527 -0.52 24.32 36.01
C ILE A 527 0.69 24.32 36.94
#